data_AF-A0A099XXM0-F1
#
_entry.id   AF-A0A099XXM0-F1
#
_cell.length_a   1.000
_cell.length_b   1.000
_cell.length_c   1.000
_cell.angle_alpha   90.00
_cell.angle_beta   90.00
_cell.angle_gamma   90.00
#
_symmetry.space_group_name_H-M   'P 1'
#
loop_
_entity.id
_entity.type
_entity.pdbx_description
1 polymer ?
#
loop_
_entity_poly.entity_id
_entity_poly.type
_entity_poly.pdbx_seq_one_letter_code
_entity_poly.pdbx_strand_id
1 'polypeptide(L)'
;MKERVIIQTLLNEEKSKSYIAIKLNRSRSTIGREVNKWVQKKEHKYHAELAHWCAKEDYLNKRNLDKISTYSLLKFFVYKGLLSNWTPEQISGRLKELYPNNLIMSISHEAIYRHIYTRPQARLNKKLIKNY
;
A
#
# COMPACT_ATOMS: atom_id res chain seq x y z
N MET A 1 14.27 4.79 -0.94
CA MET A 1 13.69 5.09 0.39
C MET A 1 13.72 6.58 0.73
N LYS A 2 14.89 7.24 0.71
CA LYS A 2 15.09 8.65 1.13
C LYS A 2 14.06 9.66 0.55
N GLU A 3 13.84 9.68 -0.78
CA GLU A 3 12.88 10.59 -1.41
C GLU A 3 11.43 10.42 -0.89
N ARG A 4 10.99 9.18 -0.65
CA ARG A 4 9.62 8.90 -0.19
C ARG A 4 9.37 9.36 1.25
N VAL A 5 10.40 9.28 2.10
CA VAL A 5 10.34 9.81 3.46
C VAL A 5 10.16 11.33 3.41
N ILE A 6 10.91 12.02 2.54
CA ILE A 6 10.76 13.46 2.34
C ILE A 6 9.35 13.80 1.81
N ILE A 7 8.83 13.04 0.84
CA ILE A 7 7.45 13.20 0.36
C ILE A 7 6.45 13.09 1.52
N GLN A 8 6.59 12.07 2.38
CA GLN A 8 5.70 11.87 3.52
C GLN A 8 5.77 13.04 4.50
N THR A 9 6.97 13.49 4.88
CA THR A 9 7.16 14.63 5.78
C THR A 9 6.51 15.90 5.22
N LEU A 10 6.76 16.22 3.94
CA LEU A 10 6.23 17.42 3.31
C LEU A 10 4.70 17.36 3.12
N LEU A 11 4.13 16.18 2.88
CA LEU A 11 2.68 16.01 2.84
C LEU A 11 2.04 16.20 4.22
N ASN A 12 2.72 15.76 5.29
CA ASN A 12 2.27 16.00 6.67
C ASN A 12 2.35 17.48 7.06
N GLU A 13 3.28 18.24 6.48
CA GLU A 13 3.37 19.71 6.57
C GLU A 13 2.41 20.44 5.60
N GLU A 14 1.47 19.72 4.99
CA GLU A 14 0.48 20.25 4.03
C GLU A 14 1.09 20.96 2.81
N LYS A 15 2.35 20.66 2.46
CA LYS A 15 2.99 21.22 1.28
C LYS A 15 2.37 20.66 0.01
N SER A 16 2.27 21.52 -1.01
CA SER A 16 1.72 21.12 -2.31
C SER A 16 2.63 20.14 -3.06
N LYS A 17 2.03 19.31 -3.92
CA LYS A 17 2.80 18.38 -4.80
C LYS A 17 3.80 19.12 -5.69
N SER A 18 3.50 20.37 -6.07
CA SER A 18 4.41 21.23 -6.84
C SER A 18 5.64 21.62 -6.02
N TYR A 19 5.45 22.01 -4.76
CA TYR A 19 6.55 22.33 -3.85
C TYR A 19 7.47 21.11 -3.64
N ILE A 20 6.88 19.94 -3.40
CA ILE A 20 7.62 18.68 -3.23
C ILE A 20 8.43 18.35 -4.49
N ALA A 21 7.84 18.55 -5.67
CA ALA A 21 8.50 18.32 -6.95
C ALA A 21 9.75 19.20 -7.13
N ILE A 22 9.64 20.49 -6.83
CA ILE A 22 10.77 21.44 -6.87
C ILE A 22 11.85 21.02 -5.85
N LYS A 23 11.47 20.75 -4.60
CA LYS A 23 12.40 20.40 -3.52
C LYS A 23 13.19 19.11 -3.80
N LEU A 24 12.59 18.14 -4.49
CA LEU A 24 13.23 16.89 -4.86
C LEU A 24 13.86 16.90 -6.26
N ASN A 25 13.80 18.02 -6.98
CA ASN A 25 14.20 18.13 -8.38
C ASN A 25 13.57 17.03 -9.26
N ARG A 26 12.26 16.83 -9.13
CA ARG A 26 11.46 15.85 -9.89
C ARG A 26 10.31 16.55 -10.61
N SER A 27 9.80 15.92 -11.67
CA SER A 27 8.60 16.44 -12.32
C SER A 27 7.38 16.33 -11.41
N ARG A 28 6.49 17.33 -11.48
CA ARG A 28 5.21 17.32 -10.74
C ARG A 28 4.40 16.06 -11.03
N SER A 29 4.41 15.57 -12.27
CA SER A 29 3.71 14.35 -12.67
C SER A 29 4.26 13.09 -12.02
N THR A 30 5.57 13.02 -11.74
CA THR A 30 6.17 11.88 -11.01
C THR A 30 5.73 11.88 -9.54
N ILE A 31 5.79 13.03 -8.87
CA ILE A 31 5.27 13.16 -7.49
C ILE A 31 3.77 12.87 -7.46
N GLY A 32 3.02 13.39 -8.42
CA GLY A 32 1.58 13.14 -8.56
C GLY A 32 1.25 11.65 -8.67
N ARG A 33 1.90 10.93 -9.59
CA ARG A 33 1.68 9.48 -9.77
C ARG A 33 2.04 8.68 -8.52
N GLU A 34 3.18 8.98 -7.89
CA GLU A 34 3.62 8.33 -6.66
C GLU A 34 2.60 8.54 -5.53
N VAL A 35 2.18 9.79 -5.28
CA VAL A 35 1.25 10.10 -4.18
C VAL A 35 -0.15 9.56 -4.48
N ASN A 36 -0.68 9.77 -5.68
CA ASN A 36 -2.04 9.36 -6.05
C ASN A 36 -2.22 7.84 -6.07
N LYS A 37 -1.14 7.06 -6.25
CA LYS A 37 -1.18 5.60 -6.13
C LYS A 37 -1.70 5.17 -4.75
N TRP A 38 -1.31 5.89 -3.70
CA TRP A 38 -1.61 5.57 -2.30
C TRP A 38 -2.72 6.44 -1.70
N VAL A 39 -2.76 7.71 -2.07
CA VAL A 39 -3.71 8.71 -1.56
C VAL A 39 -4.79 8.96 -2.61
N GLN A 40 -5.83 8.13 -2.59
CA GLN A 40 -6.98 8.22 -3.50
C GLN A 40 -8.17 8.98 -2.89
N LYS A 41 -8.32 8.92 -1.56
CA LYS A 41 -9.32 9.66 -0.79
C LYS A 41 -8.61 10.59 0.20
N LYS A 42 -9.30 11.65 0.66
CA LYS A 42 -8.76 12.62 1.63
C LYS A 42 -8.32 11.99 2.95
N GLU A 43 -8.99 10.92 3.37
CA GLU A 43 -8.68 10.18 4.60
C GLU A 43 -7.40 9.32 4.50
N HIS A 44 -6.93 9.03 3.28
CA HIS A 44 -5.77 8.18 3.09
C HIS A 44 -4.49 8.98 3.33
N LYS A 45 -3.64 8.47 4.22
CA LYS A 45 -2.32 9.06 4.47
C LYS A 45 -1.26 8.33 3.65
N TYR A 46 -0.31 9.08 3.11
CA TYR A 46 0.84 8.52 2.41
C TYR A 46 1.79 7.87 3.43
N HIS A 47 2.26 6.67 3.15
CA HIS A 47 3.22 5.94 3.98
C HIS A 47 4.46 5.59 3.17
N ALA A 48 5.60 6.22 3.48
CA ALA A 48 6.83 6.10 2.69
C ALA A 48 7.40 4.68 2.68
N GLU A 49 7.39 4.00 3.82
CA GLU A 49 7.92 2.63 3.95
C GLU A 49 7.11 1.64 3.11
N LEU A 50 5.78 1.69 3.23
CA LEU A 50 4.85 0.89 2.43
C LEU A 50 5.03 1.15 0.94
N ALA A 51 5.06 2.43 0.53
CA ALA A 51 5.26 2.82 -0.86
C ALA A 51 6.59 2.32 -1.43
N HIS A 52 7.67 2.42 -0.64
CA HIS A 52 8.98 1.93 -1.05
C HIS A 52 9.00 0.41 -1.19
N TRP A 53 8.45 -0.31 -0.22
CA TRP A 53 8.44 -1.76 -0.20
C TRP A 53 7.58 -2.33 -1.34
N CYS A 54 6.37 -1.80 -1.53
CA CYS A 54 5.49 -2.24 -2.62
C CYS A 54 6.10 -1.93 -4.00
N ALA A 55 6.81 -0.81 -4.17
CA ALA A 55 7.50 -0.52 -5.43
C ALA A 55 8.59 -1.56 -5.74
N LYS A 56 9.32 -2.04 -4.72
CA LYS A 56 10.30 -3.12 -4.86
C LYS A 56 9.60 -4.45 -5.20
N GLU A 57 8.51 -4.75 -4.51
CA GLU A 57 7.72 -5.96 -4.75
C GLU A 57 7.14 -5.99 -6.17
N ASP A 58 6.53 -4.88 -6.62
CA ASP A 58 5.98 -4.73 -7.97
C ASP A 58 7.04 -4.94 -9.05
N TYR A 59 8.27 -4.45 -8.82
CA TYR A 59 9.39 -4.65 -9.74
C TYR A 59 9.80 -6.12 -9.87
N LEU A 60 9.81 -6.86 -8.75
CA LEU A 60 10.17 -8.28 -8.73
C LEU A 60 9.05 -9.18 -9.24
N ASN A 61 7.79 -8.74 -9.13
CA ASN A 61 6.60 -9.55 -9.41
C ASN A 61 5.76 -9.02 -10.58
N LYS A 62 6.39 -8.36 -11.57
CA LYS A 62 5.70 -7.71 -12.70
C LYS A 62 4.73 -8.63 -13.48
N ARG A 63 4.92 -9.95 -13.41
CA ARG A 63 4.10 -10.95 -14.12
C ARG A 63 2.97 -11.55 -13.27
N ASN A 64 2.92 -11.25 -11.97
CA ASN A 64 1.91 -11.80 -11.06
C ASN A 64 0.71 -10.83 -10.97
N LEU A 65 -0.43 -11.25 -11.51
CA LEU A 65 -1.65 -10.45 -11.68
C LEU A 65 -2.77 -10.84 -10.70
N ASP A 66 -2.43 -11.23 -9.48
CA ASP A 66 -3.47 -11.44 -8.48
C ASP A 66 -4.13 -10.10 -8.09
N LYS A 67 -5.31 -10.19 -7.48
CA LYS A 67 -6.13 -9.01 -7.20
C LYS A 67 -5.40 -7.99 -6.31
N ILE A 68 -4.63 -8.46 -5.32
CA ILE A 68 -3.87 -7.60 -4.42
C ILE A 68 -2.70 -6.94 -5.17
N SER A 69 -2.00 -7.65 -6.07
CA SER A 69 -0.92 -7.01 -6.85
C SER A 69 -1.44 -5.95 -7.82
N THR A 70 -2.63 -6.18 -8.38
CA THR A 70 -3.23 -5.37 -9.43
C THR A 70 -3.79 -4.05 -8.89
N TYR A 71 -4.55 -4.11 -7.79
CA TYR A 71 -5.26 -2.94 -7.28
C TYR A 71 -4.51 -2.28 -6.12
N SER A 72 -3.89 -1.13 -6.39
CA SER A 72 -3.05 -0.41 -5.42
C SER A 72 -3.80 -0.03 -4.13
N LEU A 73 -5.11 0.26 -4.21
CA LEU A 73 -5.90 0.58 -3.03
C LEU A 73 -6.15 -0.64 -2.14
N LEU A 74 -6.53 -1.77 -2.76
CA LEU A 74 -6.70 -3.04 -2.04
C LEU A 74 -5.39 -3.47 -1.40
N LYS A 75 -4.29 -3.39 -2.16
CA LYS A 75 -2.92 -3.62 -1.69
C LYS A 75 -2.59 -2.81 -0.45
N PHE A 76 -2.85 -1.50 -0.50
CA PHE A 76 -2.60 -0.60 0.61
C PHE A 76 -3.38 -1.01 1.85
N PHE A 77 -4.68 -1.28 1.70
CA PHE A 77 -5.54 -1.63 2.83
C PHE A 77 -5.08 -2.94 3.48
N VAL A 78 -4.80 -3.97 2.68
CA VAL A 78 -4.31 -5.26 3.16
C VAL A 78 -3.00 -5.08 3.91
N TYR A 79 -1.98 -4.45 3.31
CA TYR A 79 -0.68 -4.29 3.98
C TYR A 79 -0.72 -3.37 5.19
N LYS A 80 -1.55 -2.33 5.17
CA LYS A 80 -1.76 -1.47 6.35
C LYS A 80 -2.40 -2.26 7.49
N GLY A 81 -3.41 -3.07 7.21
CA GLY A 81 -4.05 -3.95 8.19
C GLY A 81 -3.05 -4.94 8.79
N LEU A 82 -2.28 -5.62 7.94
CA LEU A 82 -1.25 -6.57 8.39
C LEU A 82 -0.17 -5.90 9.24
N LEU A 83 0.28 -4.70 8.90
CA LEU A 83 1.22 -3.92 9.74
C LEU A 83 0.62 -3.49 11.09
N SER A 84 -0.71 -3.40 11.16
CA SER A 84 -1.47 -3.10 12.37
C SER A 84 -1.87 -4.37 13.13
N ASN A 85 -1.27 -5.52 12.80
CA ASN A 85 -1.55 -6.85 13.37
C ASN A 85 -2.99 -7.34 13.16
N TRP A 86 -3.69 -6.90 12.11
CA TRP A 86 -4.98 -7.47 11.76
C TRP A 86 -4.82 -8.84 11.10
N THR A 87 -5.72 -9.77 11.40
CA THR A 87 -5.78 -11.06 10.73
C THR A 87 -6.39 -10.91 9.32
N PRO A 88 -6.12 -11.83 8.37
CA PRO A 88 -6.76 -11.83 7.07
C PRO A 88 -8.30 -11.81 7.09
N GLU A 89 -8.93 -12.44 8.09
CA GLU A 89 -10.36 -12.42 8.33
C GLU A 89 -10.84 -11.03 8.74
N GLN A 90 -10.14 -10.38 9.67
CA GLN A 90 -10.45 -9.01 10.08
C GLN A 90 -10.32 -8.04 8.91
N ILE A 91 -9.29 -8.20 8.07
CA ILE A 91 -9.09 -7.38 6.88
C ILE A 91 -10.24 -7.58 5.88
N SER A 92 -10.60 -8.83 5.59
CA SER A 92 -11.71 -9.15 4.67
C SER A 92 -13.05 -8.62 5.19
N GLY A 93 -13.34 -8.80 6.48
CA GLY A 93 -14.55 -8.28 7.13
C GLY A 93 -14.65 -6.75 7.05
N ARG A 94 -13.59 -6.05 7.47
CA ARG A 94 -13.55 -4.57 7.41
C ARG A 94 -13.65 -4.03 5.99
N LEU A 95 -13.09 -4.72 5.00
CA LEU A 95 -13.24 -4.35 3.60
C LEU A 95 -14.71 -4.39 3.16
N LYS A 96 -15.47 -5.40 3.57
CA LYS A 96 -16.92 -5.49 3.28
C LYS A 96 -17.71 -4.36 3.95
N GLU A 97 -17.38 -4.02 5.19
CA GLU A 97 -18.06 -2.94 5.94
C GLU A 97 -17.78 -1.55 5.37
N LEU A 98 -16.51 -1.26 5.05
CA LEU A 98 -16.08 0.06 4.58
C LEU A 98 -16.36 0.28 3.08
N TYR A 99 -16.50 -0.80 2.31
CA TYR A 99 -16.63 -0.76 0.85
C TYR A 99 -17.71 -1.73 0.33
N PRO A 100 -18.96 -1.67 0.81
CA PRO A 100 -19.99 -2.68 0.54
C PRO A 100 -20.31 -2.86 -0.95
N ASN A 101 -20.23 -1.79 -1.75
CA ASN A 101 -20.57 -1.79 -3.18
C ASN A 101 -19.35 -1.79 -4.12
N ASN A 102 -18.14 -1.98 -3.59
CA ASN A 102 -16.92 -1.93 -4.40
C ASN A 102 -16.31 -3.32 -4.55
N LEU A 103 -16.56 -3.94 -5.70
CA LEU A 103 -16.03 -5.26 -6.07
C LEU A 103 -14.50 -5.33 -6.03
N ILE A 104 -13.79 -4.24 -6.32
CA ILE A 104 -12.32 -4.20 -6.24
C ILE A 104 -11.87 -4.28 -4.78
N MET A 105 -12.59 -3.61 -3.88
CA MET A 105 -12.33 -3.59 -2.43
C MET A 105 -12.99 -4.75 -1.69
N SER A 106 -13.19 -5.88 -2.37
CA SER A 106 -13.70 -7.12 -1.78
C SER A 106 -12.74 -8.27 -2.09
N ILE A 107 -12.31 -9.01 -1.07
CA ILE A 107 -11.42 -10.16 -1.20
C ILE A 107 -11.66 -11.16 -0.06
N SER A 108 -11.53 -12.45 -0.33
CA SER A 108 -11.61 -13.48 0.72
C SER A 108 -10.33 -13.51 1.56
N HIS A 109 -10.46 -13.92 2.82
CA HIS A 109 -9.31 -14.12 3.70
C HIS A 109 -8.36 -15.21 3.14
N GLU A 110 -8.89 -16.26 2.48
CA GLU A 110 -8.09 -17.26 1.77
C GLU A 110 -7.21 -16.66 0.67
N ALA A 111 -7.73 -15.71 -0.12
CA ALA A 111 -6.96 -15.05 -1.16
C ALA A 111 -5.86 -14.16 -0.56
N ILE A 112 -6.11 -13.55 0.60
CA ILE A 112 -5.09 -12.83 1.38
C ILE A 112 -4.02 -13.81 1.88
N TYR A 113 -4.41 -14.94 2.47
CA TYR A 113 -3.45 -15.98 2.90
C TYR A 113 -2.61 -16.48 1.74
N ARG A 114 -3.23 -16.82 0.61
CA ARG A 114 -2.51 -17.24 -0.60
C ARG A 114 -1.51 -16.19 -1.02
N HIS A 115 -1.89 -14.92 -1.03
CA HIS A 115 -0.98 -13.82 -1.38
C HIS A 115 0.22 -13.72 -0.44
N ILE A 116 0.01 -13.88 0.87
CA ILE A 116 1.06 -13.80 1.88
C ILE A 116 2.02 -15.01 1.81
N TYR A 117 1.48 -16.22 1.65
CA TYR A 117 2.25 -17.47 1.69
C TYR A 117 2.90 -17.86 0.36
N THR A 118 2.28 -17.54 -0.77
CA THR A 118 2.88 -17.82 -2.10
C THR A 118 4.01 -16.85 -2.46
N ARG A 119 4.25 -15.81 -1.64
CA ARG A 119 5.28 -14.79 -1.85
C ARG A 119 6.37 -14.89 -0.76
N PRO A 120 7.46 -15.64 -0.98
CA PRO A 120 8.51 -15.90 0.03
C PRO A 120 9.32 -14.66 0.46
N GLN A 121 9.08 -13.49 -0.13
CA GLN A 121 9.89 -12.29 0.03
C GLN A 121 9.25 -11.21 0.92
N ALA A 122 8.05 -11.45 1.45
CA ALA A 122 7.45 -10.50 2.37
C ALA A 122 8.21 -10.52 3.69
N ARG A 123 9.03 -9.49 3.95
CA ARG A 123 9.51 -9.17 5.31
C ARG A 123 8.36 -9.05 6.32
N LEU A 124 7.13 -8.83 5.84
CA LEU A 124 5.91 -8.98 6.61
C LEU A 124 5.71 -10.40 7.16
N ASN A 125 6.05 -11.46 6.42
CA ASN A 125 5.96 -12.85 6.92
C ASN A 125 6.80 -13.01 8.19
N LYS A 126 8.01 -12.45 8.26
CA LYS A 126 8.82 -12.50 9.50
C LYS A 126 8.21 -11.73 10.68
N LYS A 127 7.34 -10.74 10.43
CA LYS A 127 6.63 -9.98 11.49
C LYS A 127 5.30 -10.65 11.86
N LEU A 128 4.64 -11.30 10.90
CA LEU A 128 3.39 -12.06 11.04
C LEU A 128 3.59 -13.44 11.70
N ILE A 129 4.73 -14.10 11.45
CA ILE A 129 5.13 -15.38 12.07
C ILE A 129 5.41 -15.22 13.57
N LYS A 130 5.58 -13.98 14.09
CA LYS A 130 5.89 -13.78 15.51
C LYS A 130 4.69 -13.95 16.45
N ASN A 131 3.48 -14.12 15.92
CA ASN A 131 2.23 -14.22 16.70
C ASN A 131 1.39 -15.46 16.34
N TYR A 132 2.02 -16.54 15.87
CA TYR A 132 1.45 -17.88 15.87
C TYR A 132 2.42 -18.84 16.56
#